data_AF-A0A8D0UJN8-F1
#
_entry.id   AF-A0A8D0UJN8-F1
#
_cell.length_a   1.000
_cell.length_b   1.000
_cell.length_c   1.000
_cell.angle_alpha   90.00
_cell.angle_beta   90.00
_cell.angle_gamma   90.00
#
_symmetry.space_group_name_H-M   'P 1'
#
loop_
_entity.id
_entity.type
_entity.pdbx_description
1 polymer ?
#
loop_
_entity_poly.entity_id
_entity_poly.type
_entity_poly.pdbx_seq_one_letter_code
_entity_poly.pdbx_strand_id
1 'polypeptide(L)'
;MEIIRSNFKSNLHKVYQAIEEADFFAIDGEFSGISDGPSVTALTNGFDTPEERYQKLKKHSMDFLLFQFGLCTFKYDHTDSKYITKSFNFYVFPKPFSRSSPDVKFVCQSSSIDFLASQGFDFNKVFRNGIPYLNQEEERQLREQYDEKRLQSNGAGALSYVSPNTSKCPVAIPEDQKKFIDQVVEKIEDLLQSEENRNLDLEPCTGFQRKLIYQTLSWKYPKGIHVETLETEKKERYIVISKVDEEERKRREQQKQAKEQEELKDAVGFSRVIHAIANSGKLVIGHNMLLDVMHTVHQFYCPLPADIINNTSLAELEKRLKETPFNPPKVESAEGFPSYDTASEQLHEAGYDAYITGLCFISMANYLGSFLSPPKIHVSARSKLIEPFFNKLFLMRVMDIPYLNLEGPDLQPKRDHVLHVTFPKEWKTSDLYQLFSAFGNIQISWIDDTSAFVSLSQPEQVQIAVNTSKYAESYRIQTYAEYVGRKHEEKQMKRKWAEDGWKEVERKRSNSQCLPYAPQNHYYHADGLTATSTVRKRNLSPCQAEADLEARVSGELSDTELEQTDPCAESHSEGRKKAKKLKRMKKDLSPTGSITDSPAKLFEVPDTW
;
A
#
# COMPACT_ATOMS: atom_id res chain seq x y z
N MET A 1 -13.70 11.70 -8.48
CA MET A 1 -12.80 12.42 -9.42
C MET A 1 -11.69 11.50 -9.87
N GLU A 2 -11.39 11.47 -11.17
CA GLU A 2 -10.36 10.58 -11.74
C GLU A 2 -8.95 11.17 -11.63
N ILE A 3 -8.09 10.57 -10.78
CA ILE A 3 -6.72 11.03 -10.54
C ILE A 3 -5.70 9.97 -11.02
N ILE A 4 -4.85 10.40 -11.94
CA ILE A 4 -3.80 9.62 -12.63
C ILE A 4 -2.49 10.43 -12.67
N ARG A 5 -1.36 9.82 -13.02
CA ARG A 5 -0.02 10.46 -12.99
C ARG A 5 0.07 11.80 -13.71
N SER A 6 -0.67 12.00 -14.80
CA SER A 6 -0.68 13.25 -15.58
C SER A 6 -1.46 14.40 -14.95
N ASN A 7 -2.41 14.13 -14.04
CA ASN A 7 -3.25 15.16 -13.38
C ASN A 7 -3.14 15.18 -11.84
N PHE A 8 -2.38 14.25 -11.25
CA PHE A 8 -2.14 14.17 -9.80
C PHE A 8 -1.56 15.47 -9.26
N LYS A 9 -0.40 15.90 -9.78
CA LYS A 9 0.31 17.11 -9.32
C LYS A 9 -0.56 18.38 -9.39
N SER A 10 -1.38 18.51 -10.44
CA SER A 10 -2.24 19.68 -10.63
C SER A 10 -3.51 19.68 -9.79
N ASN A 11 -4.00 18.51 -9.34
CA ASN A 11 -5.16 18.42 -8.44
C ASN A 11 -4.81 18.20 -6.96
N LEU A 12 -3.55 17.90 -6.62
CA LEU A 12 -3.12 17.61 -5.25
C LEU A 12 -3.46 18.72 -4.23
N HIS A 13 -3.47 19.99 -4.65
CA HIS A 13 -3.93 21.09 -3.79
C HIS A 13 -5.42 20.98 -3.41
N LYS A 14 -6.28 20.51 -4.33
CA LYS A 14 -7.71 20.25 -4.05
C LYS A 14 -7.90 19.06 -3.12
N VAL A 15 -7.03 18.05 -3.23
CA VAL A 15 -7.01 16.89 -2.34
C VAL A 15 -6.64 17.32 -0.92
N TYR A 16 -5.57 18.12 -0.76
CA TYR A 16 -5.20 18.68 0.54
C TYR A 16 -6.30 19.59 1.11
N GLN A 17 -6.92 20.47 0.31
CA GLN A 17 -8.05 21.28 0.75
C GLN A 17 -9.25 20.42 1.18
N ALA A 18 -9.57 19.34 0.46
CA ALA A 18 -10.63 18.41 0.83
C ALA A 18 -10.32 17.67 2.15
N ILE A 19 -9.05 17.29 2.36
CA ILE A 19 -8.56 16.70 3.61
C ILE A 19 -8.65 17.71 4.77
N GLU A 20 -8.23 18.96 4.56
CA GLU A 20 -8.22 20.02 5.57
C GLU A 20 -9.64 20.46 5.97
N GLU A 21 -10.58 20.56 5.02
CA GLU A 21 -11.94 21.06 5.27
C GLU A 21 -12.92 20.04 5.89
N ALA A 22 -12.64 18.74 5.79
CA ALA A 22 -13.58 17.67 6.18
C ALA A 22 -13.73 17.48 7.71
N ASP A 23 -14.83 16.85 8.13
CA ASP A 23 -15.01 16.31 9.47
C ASP A 23 -14.41 14.90 9.63
N PHE A 24 -14.53 14.08 8.59
CA PHE A 24 -14.04 12.70 8.51
C PHE A 24 -13.88 12.26 7.05
N PHE A 25 -13.27 11.08 6.85
CA PHE A 25 -13.08 10.45 5.54
C PHE A 25 -13.72 9.07 5.50
N ALA A 26 -14.06 8.61 4.31
CA ALA A 26 -14.22 7.20 4.02
C ALA A 26 -13.22 6.78 2.93
N ILE A 27 -12.67 5.57 3.05
CA ILE A 27 -11.74 4.96 2.09
C ILE A 27 -12.15 3.54 1.74
N ASP A 28 -11.67 3.09 0.58
CA ASP A 28 -11.84 1.74 0.01
C ASP A 28 -10.72 1.52 -1.03
N GLY A 29 -10.43 0.29 -1.46
CA GLY A 29 -9.35 0.03 -2.42
C GLY A 29 -9.53 -1.22 -3.28
N GLU A 30 -9.32 -1.07 -4.59
CA GLU A 30 -9.36 -2.20 -5.53
C GLU A 30 -8.00 -2.88 -5.65
N PHE A 31 -8.01 -4.22 -5.61
CA PHE A 31 -6.83 -5.07 -5.59
C PHE A 31 -6.68 -5.90 -6.89
N SER A 32 -5.44 -6.19 -7.27
CA SER A 32 -5.15 -7.15 -8.37
C SER A 32 -5.54 -8.60 -8.02
N GLY A 33 -5.89 -8.89 -6.77
CA GLY A 33 -6.39 -10.16 -6.28
C GLY A 33 -6.54 -10.17 -4.76
N ILE A 34 -7.03 -11.29 -4.21
CA ILE A 34 -7.40 -11.43 -2.78
C ILE A 34 -6.61 -12.56 -2.11
N SER A 35 -6.30 -13.65 -2.84
CA SER A 35 -5.68 -14.86 -2.29
C SER A 35 -4.89 -15.64 -3.34
N ASP A 36 -3.62 -15.97 -3.07
CA ASP A 36 -2.81 -16.89 -3.90
C ASP A 36 -3.01 -18.36 -3.52
N GLY A 37 -3.43 -18.62 -2.28
CA GLY A 37 -3.58 -19.95 -1.70
C GLY A 37 -4.87 -20.68 -2.09
N PRO A 38 -5.16 -21.84 -1.45
CA PRO A 38 -6.46 -22.48 -1.60
C PRO A 38 -7.59 -21.53 -1.19
N SER A 39 -8.81 -21.77 -1.67
CA SER A 39 -9.95 -20.84 -1.54
C SER A 39 -10.05 -20.17 -0.17
N VAL A 40 -10.50 -18.91 -0.11
CA VAL A 40 -10.54 -18.10 1.13
C VAL A 40 -11.12 -18.86 2.32
N THR A 41 -12.14 -19.70 2.11
CA THR A 41 -12.76 -20.56 3.14
C THR A 41 -11.83 -21.62 3.76
N ALA A 42 -10.83 -22.11 3.02
CA ALA A 42 -9.78 -23.02 3.52
C ALA A 42 -8.64 -22.26 4.21
N LEU A 43 -8.37 -21.01 3.83
CA LEU A 43 -7.41 -20.16 4.54
C LEU A 43 -7.99 -19.66 5.87
N THR A 44 -9.22 -19.13 5.87
CA THR A 44 -9.86 -18.54 7.07
C THR A 44 -10.54 -19.62 7.92
N ASN A 45 -9.85 -20.18 8.91
CA ASN A 45 -10.42 -21.16 9.84
C ASN A 45 -11.27 -20.43 10.90
N GLY A 46 -12.48 -20.95 11.20
CA GLY A 46 -13.42 -20.34 12.14
C GLY A 46 -12.91 -20.13 13.58
N PHE A 47 -11.84 -20.83 13.96
CA PHE A 47 -11.17 -20.72 15.26
C PHE A 47 -9.70 -20.27 15.13
N ASP A 48 -9.32 -19.62 14.03
CA ASP A 48 -8.08 -18.84 14.00
C ASP A 48 -8.05 -17.92 15.24
N THR A 49 -6.91 -17.86 15.92
CA THR A 49 -6.60 -16.69 16.73
C THR A 49 -6.40 -15.47 15.80
N PRO A 50 -6.52 -14.23 16.30
CA PRO A 50 -6.21 -13.07 15.48
C PRO A 50 -4.78 -13.16 14.90
N GLU A 51 -3.82 -13.57 15.74
CA GLU A 51 -2.44 -13.90 15.37
C GLU A 51 -2.37 -14.79 14.12
N GLU A 52 -2.99 -15.97 14.18
CA GLU A 52 -2.94 -16.95 13.08
C GLU A 52 -3.65 -16.44 11.81
N ARG A 53 -4.69 -15.60 11.95
CA ARG A 53 -5.40 -15.03 10.81
C ARG A 53 -4.52 -14.10 9.99
N TYR A 54 -3.79 -13.19 10.63
CA TYR A 54 -2.93 -12.27 9.89
C TYR A 54 -1.70 -12.94 9.32
N GLN A 55 -1.05 -13.87 10.02
CA GLN A 55 0.13 -14.56 9.45
C GLN A 55 -0.22 -15.26 8.12
N LYS A 56 -1.46 -15.75 7.98
CA LYS A 56 -1.99 -16.26 6.72
C LYS A 56 -2.16 -15.16 5.67
N LEU A 57 -2.80 -14.05 6.00
CA LEU A 57 -3.12 -12.97 5.04
C LEU A 57 -1.89 -12.17 4.60
N LYS A 58 -0.98 -11.88 5.53
CA LYS A 58 0.34 -11.32 5.21
C LYS A 58 1.10 -12.20 4.22
N LYS A 59 0.95 -13.52 4.33
CA LYS A 59 1.60 -14.49 3.44
C LYS A 59 0.85 -14.72 2.12
N HIS A 60 -0.48 -14.61 2.12
CA HIS A 60 -1.34 -15.07 1.01
C HIS A 60 -2.13 -13.98 0.28
N SER A 61 -2.10 -12.74 0.78
CA SER A 61 -2.79 -11.58 0.19
C SER A 61 -1.87 -10.39 -0.11
N MET A 62 -0.69 -10.29 0.49
CA MET A 62 0.15 -9.08 0.33
C MET A 62 1.00 -9.01 -0.95
N ASP A 63 1.14 -10.12 -1.67
CA ASP A 63 1.73 -10.13 -3.01
C ASP A 63 0.79 -9.53 -4.09
N PHE A 64 -0.45 -9.20 -3.75
CA PHE A 64 -1.37 -8.44 -4.61
C PHE A 64 -1.18 -6.92 -4.44
N LEU A 65 -1.50 -6.18 -5.51
CA LEU A 65 -1.34 -4.74 -5.60
C LEU A 65 -2.68 -4.04 -5.37
N LEU A 66 -2.72 -3.06 -4.46
CA LEU A 66 -3.82 -2.07 -4.41
C LEU A 66 -3.52 -1.06 -5.53
N PHE A 67 -4.37 -1.01 -6.56
CA PHE A 67 -4.11 -0.20 -7.76
C PHE A 67 -5.12 0.92 -8.04
N GLN A 68 -6.24 0.96 -7.31
CA GLN A 68 -7.13 2.12 -7.23
C GLN A 68 -7.42 2.37 -5.75
N PHE A 69 -7.14 3.57 -5.26
CA PHE A 69 -7.49 3.99 -3.89
C PHE A 69 -8.66 4.96 -3.96
N GLY A 70 -9.76 4.59 -3.30
CA GLY A 70 -10.94 5.42 -3.12
C GLY A 70 -10.81 6.33 -1.91
N LEU A 71 -11.11 7.62 -2.08
CA LEU A 71 -11.20 8.57 -0.98
C LEU A 71 -12.46 9.42 -1.15
N CYS A 72 -13.39 9.32 -0.22
CA CYS A 72 -14.52 10.23 -0.13
C CYS A 72 -14.42 11.07 1.15
N THR A 73 -14.38 12.39 0.99
CA THR A 73 -14.29 13.34 2.12
C THR A 73 -15.68 13.86 2.49
N PHE A 74 -15.96 13.99 3.79
CA PHE A 74 -17.27 14.40 4.31
C PHE A 74 -17.15 15.61 5.22
N LYS A 75 -17.89 16.67 4.91
CA LYS A 75 -18.00 17.90 5.72
C LYS A 75 -19.46 18.17 6.05
N TYR A 76 -19.80 18.41 7.31
CA TYR A 76 -21.17 18.77 7.67
C TYR A 76 -21.40 20.28 7.57
N ASP A 77 -22.39 20.69 6.79
CA ASP A 77 -22.90 22.05 6.83
C ASP A 77 -24.02 22.16 7.88
N HIS A 78 -23.72 22.92 8.92
CA HIS A 78 -24.66 23.25 9.99
C HIS A 78 -25.80 24.19 9.54
N THR A 79 -25.68 24.84 8.38
CA THR A 79 -26.66 25.79 7.84
C THR A 79 -27.84 25.04 7.22
N ASP A 80 -27.58 24.25 6.17
CA ASP A 80 -28.60 23.43 5.49
C ASP A 80 -28.85 22.08 6.19
N SER A 81 -28.06 21.75 7.22
CA SER A 81 -28.09 20.48 7.96
C SER A 81 -27.82 19.24 7.07
N LYS A 82 -26.89 19.38 6.12
CA LYS A 82 -26.52 18.39 5.10
C LYS A 82 -25.03 18.06 5.13
N TYR A 83 -24.64 16.92 4.54
CA TYR A 83 -23.24 16.63 4.24
C TYR A 83 -22.86 17.11 2.85
N ILE A 84 -21.69 17.74 2.74
CA ILE A 84 -21.03 18.09 1.48
C ILE A 84 -19.90 17.08 1.26
N THR A 85 -19.85 16.44 0.09
CA THR A 85 -18.85 15.43 -0.25
C THR A 85 -17.92 15.82 -1.39
N LYS A 86 -16.72 15.25 -1.39
CA LYS A 86 -15.76 15.29 -2.52
C LYS A 86 -15.11 13.91 -2.65
N SER A 87 -15.34 13.20 -3.76
CA SER A 87 -14.78 11.86 -4.03
C SER A 87 -13.59 11.88 -4.99
N PHE A 88 -12.66 10.95 -4.80
CA PHE A 88 -11.43 10.79 -5.59
C PHE A 88 -11.09 9.31 -5.80
N ASN A 89 -10.69 8.96 -7.02
CA ASN A 89 -10.08 7.70 -7.40
C ASN A 89 -8.63 7.95 -7.76
N PHE A 90 -7.70 7.40 -6.99
CA PHE A 90 -6.27 7.49 -7.29
C PHE A 90 -5.79 6.17 -7.89
N TYR A 91 -5.49 6.18 -9.18
CA TYR A 91 -4.90 5.01 -9.84
C TYR A 91 -3.39 5.01 -9.60
N VAL A 92 -2.90 3.98 -8.90
CA VAL A 92 -1.52 3.90 -8.41
C VAL A 92 -0.80 2.70 -9.02
N PHE A 93 0.51 2.83 -9.23
CA PHE A 93 1.32 1.76 -9.80
C PHE A 93 2.81 1.93 -9.40
N PRO A 94 3.51 0.88 -8.94
CA PRO A 94 4.91 0.94 -8.52
C PRO A 94 5.85 1.04 -9.74
N LYS A 95 5.76 2.15 -10.47
CA LYS A 95 6.64 2.46 -11.59
C LYS A 95 8.06 2.73 -11.05
N PRO A 96 9.09 1.96 -11.45
CA PRO A 96 10.46 2.25 -11.03
C PRO A 96 10.89 3.66 -11.46
N PHE A 97 11.32 4.46 -10.49
CA PHE A 97 11.78 5.84 -10.71
C PHE A 97 13.09 5.89 -11.50
N SER A 98 14.01 4.96 -11.21
CA SER A 98 15.32 4.85 -11.87
C SER A 98 15.71 3.39 -12.10
N ARG A 99 16.82 3.14 -12.82
CA ARG A 99 17.38 1.79 -13.02
C ARG A 99 17.94 1.13 -11.75
N SER A 100 18.07 1.87 -10.65
CA SER A 100 18.51 1.37 -9.34
C SER A 100 17.37 1.39 -8.31
N SER A 101 16.16 1.76 -8.70
CA SER A 101 14.96 1.62 -7.87
C SER A 101 14.49 0.16 -7.85
N PRO A 102 13.78 -0.29 -6.80
CA PRO A 102 13.15 -1.61 -6.78
C PRO A 102 12.24 -1.84 -8.00
N ASP A 103 12.31 -3.04 -8.57
CA ASP A 103 11.42 -3.51 -9.64
C ASP A 103 10.36 -4.42 -9.02
N VAL A 104 9.24 -3.80 -8.61
CA VAL A 104 8.21 -4.45 -7.79
C VAL A 104 7.45 -5.50 -8.60
N LYS A 105 7.40 -6.71 -8.05
CA LYS A 105 6.64 -7.83 -8.61
C LYS A 105 5.39 -8.02 -7.78
N PHE A 106 4.25 -8.17 -8.44
CA PHE A 106 2.94 -8.39 -7.83
C PHE A 106 2.20 -9.49 -8.60
N VAL A 107 1.24 -10.12 -7.94
CA VAL A 107 0.40 -11.19 -8.50
C VAL A 107 -0.91 -10.58 -9.01
N CYS A 108 -1.51 -11.22 -10.01
CA CYS A 108 -2.89 -10.94 -10.45
C CYS A 108 -3.73 -12.21 -10.31
N GLN A 109 -4.88 -12.13 -9.66
CA GLN A 109 -5.83 -13.23 -9.54
C GLN A 109 -6.85 -13.10 -10.69
N SER A 110 -6.89 -14.07 -11.60
CA SER A 110 -7.69 -13.98 -12.83
C SER A 110 -9.16 -13.64 -12.59
N SER A 111 -9.78 -14.21 -11.54
CA SER A 111 -11.18 -13.93 -11.18
C SER A 111 -11.41 -12.49 -10.70
N SER A 112 -10.42 -11.86 -10.07
CA SER A 112 -10.53 -10.47 -9.61
C SER A 112 -10.33 -9.49 -10.76
N ILE A 113 -9.42 -9.80 -11.70
CA ILE A 113 -9.24 -9.02 -12.93
C ILE A 113 -10.47 -9.14 -13.84
N ASP A 114 -11.05 -10.33 -13.99
CA ASP A 114 -12.28 -10.59 -14.74
C ASP A 114 -13.49 -9.86 -14.12
N PHE A 115 -13.63 -9.93 -12.78
CA PHE A 115 -14.63 -9.17 -12.03
C PHE A 115 -14.51 -7.66 -12.30
N LEU A 116 -13.33 -7.06 -12.10
CA LEU A 116 -13.11 -5.63 -12.36
C LEU A 116 -13.34 -5.26 -13.84
N ALA A 117 -12.98 -6.13 -14.78
CA ALA A 117 -13.30 -5.93 -16.20
C ALA A 117 -14.82 -5.89 -16.45
N SER A 118 -15.61 -6.73 -15.77
CA SER A 118 -17.08 -6.73 -15.86
C SER A 118 -17.72 -5.43 -15.33
N GLN A 119 -17.06 -4.77 -14.38
CA GLN A 119 -17.49 -3.47 -13.81
C GLN A 119 -16.96 -2.27 -14.61
N GLY A 120 -16.27 -2.48 -15.74
CA GLY A 120 -15.78 -1.42 -16.61
C GLY A 120 -14.46 -0.77 -16.18
N PHE A 121 -13.68 -1.41 -15.31
CA PHE A 121 -12.41 -0.88 -14.80
C PHE A 121 -11.37 -0.69 -15.91
N ASP A 122 -10.91 0.56 -16.14
CA ASP A 122 -9.88 0.86 -17.13
C ASP A 122 -8.46 0.63 -16.59
N PHE A 123 -7.95 -0.58 -16.82
CA PHE A 123 -6.58 -0.97 -16.50
C PHE A 123 -5.48 -0.10 -17.16
N ASN A 124 -5.78 0.72 -18.20
CA ASN A 124 -4.81 1.68 -18.72
C ASN A 124 -4.53 2.81 -17.71
N LYS A 125 -5.50 3.20 -16.88
CA LYS A 125 -5.33 4.18 -15.81
C LYS A 125 -4.30 3.71 -14.79
N VAL A 126 -4.25 2.40 -14.51
CA VAL A 126 -3.21 1.74 -13.71
C VAL A 126 -1.91 1.57 -14.51
N PHE A 127 -1.85 0.59 -15.42
CA PHE A 127 -0.57 0.06 -15.90
C PHE A 127 0.19 1.02 -16.84
N ARG A 128 -0.50 2.00 -17.43
CA ARG A 128 0.14 3.03 -18.28
C ARG A 128 0.24 4.36 -17.54
N ASN A 129 -0.82 4.77 -16.85
CA ASN A 129 -0.99 6.11 -16.30
C ASN A 129 -0.95 6.20 -14.76
N GLY A 130 -0.65 5.09 -14.07
CA GLY A 130 -0.65 5.03 -12.62
C GLY A 130 0.35 5.99 -11.99
N ILE A 131 -0.08 6.62 -10.90
CA ILE A 131 0.71 7.51 -10.05
C ILE A 131 1.79 6.66 -9.36
N PRO A 132 3.07 7.05 -9.42
CA PRO A 132 4.12 6.37 -8.66
C PRO A 132 3.94 6.58 -7.16
N TYR A 133 4.61 5.76 -6.38
CA TYR A 133 4.71 5.92 -4.94
C TYR A 133 6.04 5.33 -4.46
N LEU A 134 6.42 5.70 -3.23
CA LEU A 134 7.52 5.11 -2.47
C LEU A 134 7.05 4.89 -1.03
N ASN A 135 7.50 3.83 -0.37
CA ASN A 135 7.34 3.70 1.07
C ASN A 135 8.38 4.55 1.84
N GLN A 136 8.27 4.63 3.16
CA GLN A 136 9.10 5.49 4.01
C GLN A 136 10.61 5.16 3.90
N GLU A 137 10.98 3.89 3.75
CA GLU A 137 12.38 3.48 3.61
C GLU A 137 12.91 3.73 2.21
N GLU A 138 12.09 3.55 1.17
CA GLU A 138 12.44 3.89 -0.20
C GLU A 138 12.62 5.41 -0.39
N GLU A 139 11.75 6.22 0.23
CA GLU A 139 11.92 7.67 0.26
C GLU A 139 13.19 8.08 1.03
N ARG A 140 13.46 7.47 2.19
CA ARG A 140 14.67 7.70 2.99
C ARG A 140 15.93 7.42 2.16
N GLN A 141 16.02 6.22 1.57
CA GLN A 141 17.16 5.80 0.75
C GLN A 141 17.33 6.67 -0.50
N LEU A 142 16.23 7.11 -1.13
CA LEU A 142 16.31 7.99 -2.29
C LEU A 142 16.81 9.38 -1.89
N ARG A 143 16.34 9.94 -0.76
CA ARG A 143 16.85 11.21 -0.20
C ARG A 143 18.35 11.14 0.10
N GLU A 144 18.77 10.11 0.82
CA GLU A 144 20.18 9.84 1.13
C GLU A 144 21.03 9.76 -0.15
N GLN A 145 20.57 9.05 -1.18
CA GLN A 145 21.26 8.99 -2.48
C GLN A 145 21.31 10.33 -3.24
N TYR A 146 20.39 11.28 -3.01
CA TYR A 146 20.48 12.63 -3.59
C TYR A 146 21.46 13.49 -2.79
N ASP A 147 21.43 13.44 -1.45
CA ASP A 147 22.36 14.18 -0.61
C ASP A 147 23.81 13.65 -0.71
N GLU A 148 24.04 12.34 -0.87
CA GLU A 148 25.37 11.79 -1.19
C GLU A 148 25.90 12.33 -2.53
N LYS A 149 25.09 12.34 -3.59
CA LYS A 149 25.47 12.92 -4.90
C LYS A 149 25.76 14.42 -4.78
N ARG A 150 25.02 15.14 -3.93
CA ARG A 150 25.21 16.56 -3.64
C ARG A 150 26.48 16.83 -2.82
N LEU A 151 26.84 15.95 -1.89
CA LEU A 151 28.11 16.00 -1.17
C LEU A 151 29.29 15.68 -2.11
N GLN A 152 29.14 14.72 -3.02
CA GLN A 152 30.14 14.39 -4.04
C GLN A 152 30.31 15.51 -5.09
N SER A 153 29.25 16.25 -5.46
CA SER A 153 29.34 17.37 -6.40
C SER A 153 29.95 18.63 -5.78
N ASN A 154 29.57 18.97 -4.55
CA ASN A 154 30.16 20.06 -3.78
C ASN A 154 31.60 19.74 -3.31
N GLY A 155 31.90 18.45 -3.12
CA GLY A 155 33.22 17.89 -2.88
C GLY A 155 34.14 17.93 -4.11
N ALA A 156 34.40 19.13 -4.63
CA ALA A 156 35.33 19.41 -5.72
C ALA A 156 34.97 18.85 -7.11
N GLY A 157 33.78 19.18 -7.62
CA GLY A 157 33.59 19.40 -9.07
C GLY A 157 33.66 18.14 -9.94
N ALA A 158 33.20 17.00 -9.42
CA ALA A 158 33.18 15.72 -10.12
C ALA A 158 32.16 15.67 -11.28
N LEU A 159 32.53 16.24 -12.42
CA LEU A 159 31.92 15.88 -13.72
C LEU A 159 32.11 14.36 -13.96
N SER A 160 31.13 13.70 -14.59
CA SER A 160 31.01 12.23 -14.63
C SER A 160 32.02 11.48 -15.51
N TYR A 161 33.22 12.03 -15.73
CA TYR A 161 34.25 11.51 -16.62
C TYR A 161 35.70 11.74 -16.12
N VAL A 162 35.88 12.05 -14.85
CA VAL A 162 37.19 12.39 -14.25
C VAL A 162 37.83 11.16 -13.59
N SER A 163 39.08 10.85 -13.97
CA SER A 163 39.90 9.81 -13.34
C SER A 163 40.39 10.26 -11.94
N PRO A 164 40.82 9.35 -11.04
CA PRO A 164 40.99 9.64 -9.59
C PRO A 164 42.00 10.73 -9.13
N ASN A 165 42.61 11.51 -10.03
CA ASN A 165 43.61 12.53 -9.71
C ASN A 165 43.15 13.94 -10.14
N THR A 166 42.36 14.61 -9.29
CA THR A 166 42.09 16.06 -9.36
C THR A 166 43.07 16.84 -8.47
N SER A 167 44.37 16.64 -8.67
CA SER A 167 45.38 17.50 -8.06
C SER A 167 45.30 18.92 -8.63
N LYS A 168 45.52 19.94 -7.78
CA LYS A 168 45.48 21.37 -8.16
C LYS A 168 46.76 21.81 -8.91
N CYS A 169 47.23 21.00 -9.84
CA CYS A 169 48.47 21.22 -10.59
C CYS A 169 48.20 21.56 -12.05
N PRO A 170 49.05 22.36 -12.72
CA PRO A 170 49.07 22.45 -14.17
C PRO A 170 49.33 21.06 -14.76
N VAL A 171 48.43 20.59 -15.63
CA VAL A 171 48.55 19.29 -16.28
C VAL A 171 49.27 19.48 -17.60
N ALA A 172 50.27 18.64 -17.87
CA ALA A 172 51.02 18.68 -19.12
C ALA A 172 50.10 18.35 -20.31
N ILE A 173 49.76 19.36 -21.11
CA ILE A 173 49.06 19.21 -22.38
C ILE A 173 50.09 18.68 -23.41
N PRO A 174 49.82 17.56 -24.11
CA PRO A 174 50.70 17.07 -25.17
C PRO A 174 50.96 18.12 -26.26
N GLU A 175 52.19 18.16 -26.78
CA GLU A 175 52.64 19.17 -27.75
C GLU A 175 51.77 19.26 -29.01
N ASP A 176 51.15 18.13 -29.43
CA ASP A 176 50.22 18.04 -30.56
C ASP A 176 48.84 18.64 -30.27
N GLN A 177 48.39 18.62 -29.02
CA GLN A 177 47.11 19.22 -28.58
C GLN A 177 47.25 20.65 -28.05
N LYS A 178 48.48 21.09 -27.78
CA LYS A 178 48.80 22.41 -27.20
C LYS A 178 48.13 23.56 -27.97
N LYS A 179 48.39 23.65 -29.29
CA LYS A 179 47.78 24.67 -30.18
C LYS A 179 46.26 24.67 -30.16
N PHE A 180 45.62 23.50 -30.03
CA PHE A 180 44.17 23.39 -29.98
C PHE A 180 43.62 23.93 -28.65
N ILE A 181 44.26 23.62 -27.52
CA ILE A 181 43.85 24.18 -26.23
C ILE A 181 44.14 25.68 -26.14
N ASP A 182 45.26 26.15 -26.71
CA ASP A 182 45.57 27.58 -26.80
C ASP A 182 44.49 28.36 -27.58
N GLN A 183 44.03 27.82 -28.73
CA GLN A 183 42.92 28.39 -29.52
C GLN A 183 41.57 28.35 -28.79
N VAL A 184 41.30 27.31 -28.00
CA VAL A 184 40.09 27.25 -27.15
C VAL A 184 40.16 28.29 -26.04
N VAL A 185 41.34 28.48 -25.44
CA VAL A 185 41.61 29.53 -24.46
C VAL A 185 41.41 30.92 -25.03
N GLU A 186 41.95 31.19 -26.23
CA GLU A 186 41.86 32.49 -26.91
C GLU A 186 40.40 32.92 -27.08
N LYS A 187 39.55 32.04 -27.63
CA LYS A 187 38.10 32.27 -27.74
C LYS A 187 37.39 32.50 -26.41
N ILE A 188 37.92 31.98 -25.30
CA ILE A 188 37.34 32.17 -23.95
C ILE A 188 37.76 33.52 -23.37
N GLU A 189 38.98 33.99 -23.61
CA GLU A 189 39.37 35.36 -23.25
C GLU A 189 38.59 36.39 -24.07
N ASP A 190 38.37 36.14 -25.36
CA ASP A 190 37.51 36.95 -26.24
C ASP A 190 36.06 36.97 -25.73
N LEU A 191 35.52 35.82 -25.34
CA LEU A 191 34.22 35.72 -24.68
C LEU A 191 34.22 36.60 -23.43
N LEU A 192 35.15 36.39 -22.48
CA LEU A 192 35.20 37.13 -21.21
C LEU A 192 35.21 38.65 -21.41
N GLN A 193 35.91 39.16 -22.43
CA GLN A 193 36.01 40.58 -22.76
C GLN A 193 34.78 41.17 -23.51
N SER A 194 33.94 40.35 -24.13
CA SER A 194 32.74 40.80 -24.87
C SER A 194 31.54 41.10 -23.95
N GLU A 195 31.00 42.32 -23.97
CA GLU A 195 29.75 42.64 -23.25
C GLU A 195 28.51 41.96 -23.85
N GLU A 196 28.49 41.73 -25.17
CA GLU A 196 27.32 41.19 -25.89
C GLU A 196 27.24 39.67 -25.85
N ASN A 197 28.37 38.96 -26.00
CA ASN A 197 28.37 37.49 -26.06
C ASN A 197 28.37 36.87 -24.65
N ARG A 198 27.28 36.19 -24.30
CA ARG A 198 27.18 35.39 -23.07
C ARG A 198 27.61 33.93 -23.22
N ASN A 199 27.51 33.35 -24.42
CA ASN A 199 27.83 31.95 -24.70
C ASN A 199 28.88 31.83 -25.81
N LEU A 200 29.65 30.74 -25.76
CA LEU A 200 30.60 30.29 -26.78
C LEU A 200 30.38 28.80 -27.02
N ASP A 201 30.01 28.44 -28.25
CA ASP A 201 29.94 27.05 -28.69
C ASP A 201 31.29 26.65 -29.30
N LEU A 202 31.87 25.56 -28.80
CA LEU A 202 33.10 24.96 -29.33
C LEU A 202 32.76 23.80 -30.27
N GLU A 203 33.39 23.76 -31.44
CA GLU A 203 33.25 22.71 -32.44
C GLU A 203 33.37 21.28 -31.84
N PRO A 204 32.62 20.29 -32.40
CA PRO A 204 32.72 18.90 -31.97
C PRO A 204 34.16 18.38 -31.98
N CYS A 205 34.64 17.93 -30.82
CA CYS A 205 36.03 17.51 -30.62
C CYS A 205 36.14 16.08 -30.09
N THR A 206 37.33 15.48 -30.19
CA THR A 206 37.56 14.11 -29.71
C THR A 206 37.34 13.99 -28.21
N GLY A 207 37.03 12.78 -27.73
CA GLY A 207 36.87 12.53 -26.28
C GLY A 207 38.12 12.89 -25.45
N PHE A 208 39.31 12.83 -26.05
CA PHE A 208 40.56 13.25 -25.44
C PHE A 208 40.69 14.78 -25.36
N GLN A 209 40.41 15.48 -26.46
CA GLN A 209 40.36 16.95 -26.49
C GLN A 209 39.33 17.51 -25.52
N ARG A 210 38.12 16.95 -25.46
CA ARG A 210 37.11 17.31 -24.45
C ARG A 210 37.64 17.15 -23.03
N LYS A 211 38.34 16.05 -22.71
CA LYS A 211 38.98 15.86 -21.40
C LYS A 211 40.02 16.95 -21.11
N LEU A 212 40.89 17.28 -22.07
CA LEU A 212 41.90 18.34 -21.93
C LEU A 212 41.28 19.72 -21.76
N ILE A 213 40.16 20.03 -22.43
CA ILE A 213 39.41 21.28 -22.23
C ILE A 213 38.88 21.34 -20.79
N TYR A 214 38.07 20.37 -20.35
CA TYR A 214 37.51 20.38 -18.98
C TYR A 214 38.60 20.46 -17.91
N GLN A 215 39.69 19.70 -18.09
CA GLN A 215 40.82 19.71 -17.17
C GLN A 215 41.53 21.07 -17.15
N THR A 216 41.73 21.72 -18.31
CA THR A 216 42.36 23.05 -18.40
C THR A 216 41.49 24.13 -17.78
N LEU A 217 40.19 24.16 -18.12
CA LEU A 217 39.28 25.17 -17.61
C LEU A 217 39.07 25.06 -16.09
N SER A 218 39.08 23.84 -15.53
CA SER A 218 38.91 23.62 -14.08
C SER A 218 39.97 24.32 -13.19
N TRP A 219 41.21 24.52 -13.69
CA TRP A 219 42.26 25.23 -12.95
C TRP A 219 42.43 26.67 -13.42
N LYS A 220 42.23 26.95 -14.72
CA LYS A 220 42.46 28.29 -15.30
C LYS A 220 41.30 29.26 -15.05
N TYR A 221 40.05 28.77 -15.02
CA TYR A 221 38.85 29.57 -14.78
C TYR A 221 37.96 28.93 -13.70
N PRO A 222 38.38 28.90 -12.42
CA PRO A 222 37.63 28.26 -11.33
C PRO A 222 36.31 28.96 -10.96
N LYS A 223 36.05 30.14 -11.54
CA LYS A 223 34.86 30.99 -11.39
C LYS A 223 34.62 31.77 -12.69
N GLY A 224 33.41 32.33 -12.86
CA GLY A 224 33.06 33.23 -13.97
C GLY A 224 32.56 32.55 -15.25
N ILE A 225 32.83 31.24 -15.44
CA ILE A 225 32.28 30.44 -16.53
C ILE A 225 31.60 29.17 -16.03
N HIS A 226 30.63 28.69 -16.80
CA HIS A 226 30.05 27.36 -16.72
C HIS A 226 30.30 26.60 -18.03
N VAL A 227 30.61 25.31 -17.93
CA VAL A 227 31.01 24.48 -19.07
C VAL A 227 30.15 23.21 -19.07
N GLU A 228 29.44 22.97 -20.16
CA GLU A 228 28.58 21.79 -20.35
C GLU A 228 28.83 21.12 -21.71
N THR A 229 28.44 19.84 -21.84
CA THR A 229 28.56 19.09 -23.10
C THR A 229 27.17 18.83 -23.63
N LEU A 230 26.83 19.43 -24.78
CA LEU A 230 25.57 19.19 -25.47
C LEU A 230 25.77 18.23 -26.65
N GLU A 231 24.66 17.70 -27.16
CA GLU A 231 24.63 16.72 -28.26
C GLU A 231 23.64 17.23 -29.32
N THR A 232 24.08 17.36 -30.57
CA THR A 232 23.25 17.86 -31.68
C THR A 232 22.20 16.82 -32.10
N GLU A 233 21.25 17.21 -32.96
CA GLU A 233 20.30 16.27 -33.59
C GLU A 233 21.00 15.12 -34.35
N LYS A 234 22.23 15.37 -34.85
CA LYS A 234 23.10 14.38 -35.51
C LYS A 234 23.89 13.49 -34.53
N LYS A 235 23.71 13.69 -33.23
CA LYS A 235 24.48 13.07 -32.13
C LYS A 235 25.96 13.45 -32.05
N GLU A 236 26.31 14.62 -32.60
CA GLU A 236 27.65 15.18 -32.49
C GLU A 236 27.77 15.92 -31.15
N ARG A 237 28.80 15.61 -30.36
CA ARG A 237 28.98 16.20 -29.02
C ARG A 237 29.90 17.40 -29.06
N TYR A 238 29.35 18.55 -28.68
CA TYR A 238 30.03 19.84 -28.65
C TYR A 238 30.05 20.39 -27.21
N ILE A 239 30.84 21.43 -26.96
CA ILE A 239 31.00 22.02 -25.61
C ILE A 239 30.45 23.44 -25.65
N VAL A 240 29.56 23.77 -24.72
CA VAL A 240 29.07 25.14 -24.52
C VAL A 240 29.75 25.73 -23.29
N ILE A 241 30.25 26.95 -23.45
CA ILE A 241 30.84 27.75 -22.38
C ILE A 241 29.99 29.00 -22.21
N SER A 242 29.34 29.15 -21.07
CA SER A 242 28.55 30.34 -20.74
C SER A 242 29.23 31.18 -19.67
N LYS A 243 29.17 32.51 -19.80
CA LYS A 243 29.48 33.43 -18.70
C LYS A 243 28.47 33.21 -17.59
N VAL A 244 28.96 33.02 -16.37
CA VAL A 244 28.12 32.85 -15.18
C VAL A 244 28.81 33.55 -14.02
N ASP A 245 28.27 34.71 -13.64
CA ASP A 245 28.63 35.39 -12.39
C ASP A 245 28.16 34.57 -11.16
N GLU A 246 28.63 34.91 -9.97
CA GLU A 246 28.35 34.10 -8.77
C GLU A 246 26.89 34.20 -8.29
N GLU A 247 26.15 35.25 -8.66
CA GLU A 247 24.69 35.37 -8.42
C GLU A 247 23.93 34.41 -9.34
N GLU A 248 24.21 34.43 -10.65
CA GLU A 248 23.60 33.51 -11.61
C GLU A 248 24.04 32.05 -11.34
N ARG A 249 25.27 31.80 -10.90
CA ARG A 249 25.72 30.47 -10.47
C ARG A 249 24.87 29.94 -9.33
N LYS A 250 24.69 30.77 -8.29
CA LYS A 250 23.87 30.44 -7.12
C LYS A 250 22.40 30.26 -7.51
N ARG A 251 21.88 31.08 -8.42
CA ARG A 251 20.53 30.95 -9.02
C ARG A 251 20.36 29.64 -9.78
N ARG A 252 21.31 29.25 -10.62
CA ARG A 252 21.29 27.97 -11.38
C ARG A 252 21.37 26.77 -10.44
N GLU A 253 22.24 26.80 -9.44
CA GLU A 253 22.35 25.72 -8.44
C GLU A 253 21.07 25.63 -7.57
N GLN A 254 20.48 26.75 -7.15
CA GLN A 254 19.20 26.74 -6.44
C GLN A 254 18.05 26.21 -7.31
N GLN A 255 18.01 26.56 -8.61
CA GLN A 255 17.03 26.00 -9.56
C GLN A 255 17.23 24.50 -9.78
N LYS A 256 18.48 24.02 -9.85
CA LYS A 256 18.81 22.60 -9.92
C LYS A 256 18.34 21.85 -8.66
N GLN A 257 18.67 22.35 -7.46
CA GLN A 257 18.24 21.76 -6.20
C GLN A 257 16.71 21.77 -6.04
N ALA A 258 16.03 22.83 -6.46
CA ALA A 258 14.57 22.89 -6.48
C ALA A 258 13.96 21.85 -7.44
N LYS A 259 14.56 21.65 -8.63
CA LYS A 259 14.13 20.64 -9.60
C LYS A 259 14.35 19.21 -9.06
N GLU A 260 15.51 18.93 -8.46
CA GLU A 260 15.83 17.64 -7.84
C GLU A 260 14.88 17.32 -6.66
N GLN A 261 14.57 18.32 -5.81
CA GLN A 261 13.60 18.17 -4.72
C GLN A 261 12.16 17.97 -5.24
N GLU A 262 11.82 18.53 -6.40
CA GLU A 262 10.49 18.38 -7.00
C GLU A 262 10.33 17.04 -7.74
N GLU A 263 11.39 16.55 -8.39
CA GLU A 263 11.47 15.18 -8.92
C GLU A 263 11.30 14.12 -7.82
N LEU A 264 11.94 14.33 -6.65
CA LEU A 264 11.75 13.51 -5.47
C LEU A 264 10.28 13.53 -4.98
N LYS A 265 9.65 14.70 -4.89
CA LYS A 265 8.23 14.84 -4.52
C LYS A 265 7.27 14.19 -5.51
N ASP A 266 7.64 14.09 -6.79
CA ASP A 266 6.89 13.38 -7.81
C ASP A 266 7.16 11.87 -7.80
N ALA A 267 8.31 11.42 -7.28
CA ALA A 267 8.61 10.01 -7.06
C ALA A 267 7.83 9.43 -5.87
N VAL A 268 7.84 10.11 -4.72
CA VAL A 268 7.05 9.74 -3.53
C VAL A 268 5.54 9.77 -3.84
N GLY A 269 5.13 10.65 -4.77
CA GLY A 269 3.87 10.53 -5.48
C GLY A 269 2.65 10.37 -4.58
N PHE A 270 1.93 9.24 -4.70
CA PHE A 270 0.68 9.02 -3.99
C PHE A 270 0.83 8.92 -2.46
N SER A 271 1.96 8.46 -1.91
CA SER A 271 2.17 8.35 -0.45
C SER A 271 1.98 9.69 0.27
N ARG A 272 2.19 10.82 -0.44
CA ARG A 272 1.90 12.18 0.04
C ARG A 272 0.44 12.44 0.39
N VAL A 273 -0.51 11.69 -0.20
CA VAL A 273 -1.94 11.74 0.17
C VAL A 273 -2.17 10.97 1.47
N ILE A 274 -1.57 9.77 1.59
CA ILE A 274 -1.65 8.95 2.81
C ILE A 274 -1.04 9.68 4.02
N HIS A 275 0.11 10.34 3.86
CA HIS A 275 0.70 11.18 4.90
C HIS A 275 -0.19 12.38 5.27
N ALA A 276 -0.90 12.98 4.32
CA ALA A 276 -1.84 14.07 4.62
C ALA A 276 -3.10 13.58 5.36
N ILE A 277 -3.61 12.39 5.04
CA ILE A 277 -4.69 11.74 5.80
C ILE A 277 -4.21 11.46 7.23
N ALA A 278 -3.06 10.82 7.41
CA ALA A 278 -2.50 10.51 8.72
C ALA A 278 -2.24 11.76 9.58
N ASN A 279 -1.55 12.77 9.02
CA ASN A 279 -1.23 14.02 9.71
C ASN A 279 -2.47 14.87 10.05
N SER A 280 -3.63 14.62 9.43
CA SER A 280 -4.86 15.34 9.75
C SER A 280 -5.44 14.97 11.14
N GLY A 281 -5.11 13.79 11.66
CA GLY A 281 -5.69 13.26 12.91
C GLY A 281 -7.20 13.02 12.86
N LYS A 282 -7.82 13.02 11.68
CA LYS A 282 -9.27 12.87 11.51
C LYS A 282 -9.69 11.40 11.42
N LEU A 283 -10.96 11.15 11.74
CA LEU A 283 -11.55 9.82 11.65
C LEU A 283 -11.54 9.33 10.19
N VAL A 284 -10.91 8.17 9.96
CA VAL A 284 -10.99 7.42 8.72
C VAL A 284 -11.97 6.27 8.93
N ILE A 285 -13.06 6.30 8.17
CA ILE A 285 -13.97 5.17 8.01
C ILE A 285 -13.47 4.34 6.83
N GLY A 286 -13.73 3.05 6.87
CA GLY A 286 -13.78 2.22 5.69
C GLY A 286 -14.72 1.06 6.00
N HIS A 287 -15.56 0.65 5.07
CA HIS A 287 -16.22 -0.64 5.24
C HIS A 287 -15.17 -1.71 5.05
N ASN A 288 -15.28 -2.83 5.78
CA ASN A 288 -14.41 -3.98 5.55
C ASN A 288 -12.88 -3.77 5.73
N MET A 289 -12.44 -2.60 6.20
CA MET A 289 -11.27 -1.89 5.66
C MET A 289 -9.85 -2.46 5.91
N LEU A 290 -9.70 -3.74 6.23
CA LEU A 290 -8.39 -4.30 6.51
C LEU A 290 -7.54 -4.50 5.26
N LEU A 291 -8.00 -5.20 4.21
CA LEU A 291 -7.08 -5.45 3.08
C LEU A 291 -6.56 -4.11 2.57
N ASP A 292 -7.43 -3.11 2.54
CA ASP A 292 -7.18 -1.68 2.37
C ASP A 292 -6.10 -1.16 3.31
N VAL A 293 -6.26 -1.25 4.64
CA VAL A 293 -5.27 -0.81 5.65
C VAL A 293 -3.94 -1.56 5.54
N MET A 294 -3.94 -2.89 5.38
CA MET A 294 -2.75 -3.70 5.21
C MET A 294 -2.00 -3.30 3.94
N HIS A 295 -2.66 -3.28 2.79
CA HIS A 295 -2.05 -2.87 1.52
C HIS A 295 -1.59 -1.39 1.55
N THR A 296 -2.36 -0.50 2.18
CA THR A 296 -2.02 0.94 2.33
C THR A 296 -0.77 1.13 3.16
N VAL A 297 -0.68 0.49 4.34
CA VAL A 297 0.54 0.51 5.15
C VAL A 297 1.69 -0.13 4.39
N HIS A 298 1.47 -1.31 3.78
CA HIS A 298 2.51 -2.07 3.09
C HIS A 298 3.19 -1.27 1.96
N GLN A 299 2.39 -0.57 1.14
CA GLN A 299 2.86 0.09 -0.08
C GLN A 299 3.31 1.53 0.14
N PHE A 300 2.61 2.28 1.02
CA PHE A 300 2.79 3.73 1.14
C PHE A 300 3.44 4.17 2.46
N TYR A 301 3.67 3.23 3.39
CA TYR A 301 4.32 3.51 4.67
C TYR A 301 5.51 2.58 4.96
N CYS A 302 5.29 1.31 5.29
CA CYS A 302 6.38 0.36 5.53
C CYS A 302 5.97 -1.10 5.30
N PRO A 303 6.92 -2.01 5.01
CA PRO A 303 6.65 -3.44 4.99
C PRO A 303 5.98 -3.89 6.29
N LEU A 304 4.83 -4.53 6.14
CA LEU A 304 3.94 -4.88 7.26
C LEU A 304 4.67 -5.65 8.39
N PRO A 305 4.38 -5.34 9.67
CA PRO A 305 5.03 -5.96 10.83
C PRO A 305 4.50 -7.39 11.05
N ALA A 306 4.68 -7.98 12.24
CA ALA A 306 4.25 -9.35 12.49
C ALA A 306 2.72 -9.50 12.67
N ASP A 307 1.95 -8.40 12.70
CA ASP A 307 0.67 -8.24 13.43
C ASP A 307 -0.34 -7.28 12.71
N ILE A 308 -1.68 -7.23 12.89
CA ILE A 308 -2.83 -8.19 12.73
C ILE A 308 -4.08 -7.38 12.22
N ILE A 309 -5.03 -7.84 11.33
CA ILE A 309 -6.56 -7.69 11.27
C ILE A 309 -7.23 -8.56 10.10
N ASN A 310 -8.61 -8.65 9.84
CA ASN A 310 -9.42 -8.98 8.55
C ASN A 310 -10.96 -9.39 8.70
N ASN A 311 -12.08 -9.18 7.93
CA ASN A 311 -12.61 -8.41 6.73
C ASN A 311 -13.98 -9.01 6.15
N THR A 312 -15.22 -8.42 6.25
CA THR A 312 -16.50 -8.77 5.48
C THR A 312 -17.14 -7.71 4.52
N SER A 313 -17.96 -8.18 3.56
CA SER A 313 -18.75 -7.49 2.49
C SER A 313 -19.71 -6.31 2.86
N LEU A 314 -19.82 -5.33 1.95
CA LEU A 314 -20.53 -4.02 2.06
C LEU A 314 -21.99 -3.98 1.57
N ALA A 315 -22.33 -4.51 0.39
CA ALA A 315 -23.56 -4.12 -0.34
C ALA A 315 -24.88 -4.35 0.44
N GLU A 316 -24.98 -5.44 1.20
CA GLU A 316 -26.17 -5.75 2.01
C GLU A 316 -26.37 -4.73 3.17
N LEU A 317 -25.28 -4.11 3.67
CA LEU A 317 -25.35 -3.09 4.71
C LEU A 317 -25.98 -1.79 4.18
N GLU A 318 -25.60 -1.33 2.99
CA GLU A 318 -26.19 -0.12 2.40
C GLU A 318 -27.71 -0.27 2.26
N LYS A 319 -28.14 -1.37 1.64
CA LYS A 319 -29.55 -1.69 1.41
C LYS A 319 -30.35 -1.67 2.72
N ARG A 320 -29.82 -2.29 3.78
CA ARG A 320 -30.47 -2.32 5.10
C ARG A 320 -30.51 -0.95 5.79
N LEU A 321 -29.54 -0.07 5.55
CA LEU A 321 -29.48 1.28 6.12
C LEU A 321 -30.35 2.32 5.37
N LYS A 322 -30.98 1.94 4.25
CA LYS A 322 -32.07 2.70 3.60
C LYS A 322 -33.44 2.41 4.22
N GLU A 323 -33.59 1.39 5.07
CA GLU A 323 -34.85 0.95 5.68
C GLU A 323 -35.06 1.47 7.11
N THR A 324 -36.32 1.55 7.57
CA THR A 324 -36.63 1.87 8.97
C THR A 324 -36.04 0.83 9.93
N PRO A 325 -35.43 1.22 11.08
CA PRO A 325 -35.53 2.53 11.74
C PRO A 325 -34.49 3.57 11.30
N PHE A 326 -33.64 3.25 10.32
CA PHE A 326 -32.67 4.20 9.78
C PHE A 326 -33.36 5.25 8.89
N ASN A 327 -32.65 6.35 8.63
CA ASN A 327 -33.07 7.40 7.72
C ASN A 327 -31.86 7.78 6.86
N PRO A 328 -31.95 7.77 5.52
CA PRO A 328 -30.83 8.12 4.67
C PRO A 328 -30.41 9.59 4.91
N PRO A 329 -29.11 9.89 5.01
CA PRO A 329 -28.64 11.25 5.27
C PRO A 329 -28.84 12.16 4.06
N LYS A 330 -29.09 13.45 4.33
CA LYS A 330 -28.99 14.49 3.31
C LYS A 330 -27.51 14.69 2.94
N VAL A 331 -27.18 14.44 1.67
CA VAL A 331 -25.83 14.56 1.13
C VAL A 331 -25.89 15.24 -0.24
N GLU A 332 -24.87 16.01 -0.57
CA GLU A 332 -24.72 16.77 -1.81
C GLU A 332 -23.23 16.79 -2.20
N SER A 333 -22.91 16.61 -3.48
CA SER A 333 -21.51 16.77 -3.93
C SER A 333 -21.13 18.24 -3.97
N ALA A 334 -19.87 18.57 -3.66
CA ALA A 334 -19.40 19.95 -3.69
C ALA A 334 -19.50 20.55 -5.10
N GLU A 335 -19.70 21.86 -5.19
CA GLU A 335 -19.75 22.57 -6.47
C GLU A 335 -18.47 22.32 -7.30
N GLY A 336 -18.65 21.90 -8.56
CA GLY A 336 -17.56 21.53 -9.46
C GLY A 336 -16.96 20.13 -9.25
N PHE A 337 -17.49 19.31 -8.32
CA PHE A 337 -17.14 17.89 -8.19
C PHE A 337 -18.18 16.98 -8.88
N PRO A 338 -17.77 15.79 -9.38
CA PRO A 338 -18.72 14.76 -9.81
C PRO A 338 -19.64 14.32 -8.66
N SER A 339 -20.87 13.97 -8.99
CA SER A 339 -21.86 13.37 -8.08
C SER A 339 -22.19 11.95 -8.53
N TYR A 340 -22.28 11.01 -7.59
CA TYR A 340 -22.84 9.68 -7.86
C TYR A 340 -24.37 9.70 -7.69
N ASP A 341 -25.08 8.97 -8.54
CA ASP A 341 -26.50 8.68 -8.35
C ASP A 341 -26.66 7.33 -7.63
N THR A 342 -27.23 7.35 -6.43
CA THR A 342 -27.49 6.15 -5.62
C THR A 342 -28.65 5.28 -6.12
N ALA A 343 -29.28 5.65 -7.25
CA ALA A 343 -30.21 4.81 -8.01
C ALA A 343 -29.52 4.02 -9.13
N SER A 344 -28.29 4.39 -9.54
CA SER A 344 -27.45 3.55 -10.40
C SER A 344 -26.49 2.73 -9.54
N GLU A 345 -26.55 1.40 -9.67
CA GLU A 345 -25.58 0.50 -9.01
C GLU A 345 -24.22 0.63 -9.71
N GLN A 346 -23.40 1.57 -9.22
CA GLN A 346 -22.01 1.80 -9.62
C GLN A 346 -21.03 1.28 -8.55
N LEU A 347 -21.45 0.21 -7.87
CA LEU A 347 -20.64 -0.56 -6.92
C LEU A 347 -19.35 -1.06 -7.60
N HIS A 348 -18.29 -1.23 -6.83
CA HIS A 348 -16.97 -1.71 -7.30
C HIS A 348 -16.23 -0.67 -8.17
N GLU A 349 -16.39 0.59 -7.77
CA GLU A 349 -15.43 1.67 -8.00
C GLU A 349 -15.06 2.23 -6.62
N ALA A 350 -13.78 2.19 -6.23
CA ALA A 350 -13.40 2.48 -4.85
C ALA A 350 -13.87 3.86 -4.32
N GLY A 351 -13.98 4.89 -5.17
CA GLY A 351 -14.53 6.20 -4.79
C GLY A 351 -16.04 6.19 -4.51
N TYR A 352 -16.80 5.32 -5.18
CA TYR A 352 -18.20 5.03 -4.93
C TYR A 352 -18.39 4.18 -3.67
N ASP A 353 -17.66 3.07 -3.53
CA ASP A 353 -17.77 2.19 -2.35
C ASP A 353 -17.31 2.91 -1.07
N ALA A 354 -16.30 3.79 -1.15
CA ALA A 354 -15.96 4.74 -0.09
C ALA A 354 -17.07 5.77 0.18
N TYR A 355 -17.73 6.32 -0.84
CA TYR A 355 -18.86 7.23 -0.65
C TYR A 355 -20.03 6.54 0.06
N ILE A 356 -20.45 5.37 -0.42
CA ILE A 356 -21.51 4.55 0.20
C ILE A 356 -21.15 4.17 1.65
N THR A 357 -19.92 3.74 1.88
CA THR A 357 -19.37 3.49 3.23
C THR A 357 -19.58 4.68 4.18
N GLY A 358 -19.29 5.90 3.72
CA GLY A 358 -19.49 7.11 4.50
C GLY A 358 -20.96 7.41 4.80
N LEU A 359 -21.86 7.17 3.84
CA LEU A 359 -23.32 7.27 4.08
C LEU A 359 -23.80 6.25 5.12
N CYS A 360 -23.34 5.00 5.03
CA CYS A 360 -23.64 3.94 6.00
C CYS A 360 -23.23 4.34 7.42
N PHE A 361 -22.01 4.87 7.58
CA PHE A 361 -21.55 5.41 8.87
C PHE A 361 -22.43 6.55 9.39
N ILE A 362 -22.82 7.52 8.55
CA ILE A 362 -23.69 8.63 8.96
C ILE A 362 -25.06 8.10 9.41
N SER A 363 -25.68 7.16 8.66
CA SER A 363 -26.96 6.55 9.02
C SER A 363 -26.91 5.88 10.40
N MET A 364 -25.85 5.11 10.67
CA MET A 364 -25.67 4.42 11.96
C MET A 364 -25.38 5.41 13.10
N ALA A 365 -24.51 6.41 12.89
CA ALA A 365 -24.20 7.43 13.88
C ALA A 365 -25.44 8.25 14.27
N ASN A 366 -26.24 8.67 13.28
CA ASN A 366 -27.50 9.39 13.51
C ASN A 366 -28.53 8.52 14.25
N TYR A 367 -28.61 7.22 13.94
CA TYR A 367 -29.46 6.28 14.68
C TYR A 367 -29.06 6.16 16.15
N LEU A 368 -27.75 6.14 16.48
CA LEU A 368 -27.29 6.21 17.88
C LEU A 368 -27.73 7.50 18.58
N GLY A 369 -27.93 8.59 17.84
CA GLY A 369 -28.49 9.84 18.33
C GLY A 369 -29.93 9.73 18.86
N SER A 370 -30.70 8.73 18.42
CA SER A 370 -32.08 8.49 18.87
C SER A 370 -32.18 8.00 20.32
N PHE A 371 -31.11 7.41 20.87
CA PHE A 371 -31.03 6.92 22.25
C PHE A 371 -30.73 8.04 23.26
N LEU A 372 -30.42 9.25 22.81
CA LEU A 372 -30.22 10.41 23.68
C LEU A 372 -31.56 10.96 24.22
N SER A 373 -31.50 11.67 25.34
CA SER A 373 -32.63 12.42 25.91
C SER A 373 -32.25 13.90 26.09
N PRO A 374 -32.76 14.83 25.26
CA PRO A 374 -33.60 14.59 24.08
C PRO A 374 -32.83 13.90 22.93
N PRO A 375 -33.53 13.19 22.03
CA PRO A 375 -32.91 12.53 20.88
C PRO A 375 -32.35 13.56 19.90
N LYS A 376 -31.27 13.19 19.19
CA LYS A 376 -30.64 14.00 18.15
C LYS A 376 -30.76 13.31 16.80
N ILE A 377 -31.18 14.07 15.79
CA ILE A 377 -31.24 13.63 14.38
C ILE A 377 -29.84 13.59 13.75
N HIS A 378 -28.92 14.43 14.24
CA HIS A 378 -27.53 14.46 13.79
C HIS A 378 -26.55 14.11 14.92
N VAL A 379 -25.56 13.28 14.62
CA VAL A 379 -24.45 12.95 15.49
C VAL A 379 -23.13 13.23 14.78
N SER A 380 -22.27 14.04 15.40
CA SER A 380 -20.94 14.37 14.86
C SER A 380 -19.99 13.18 14.86
N ALA A 381 -19.09 13.12 13.88
CA ALA A 381 -17.95 12.21 13.82
C ALA A 381 -16.91 12.41 14.96
N ARG A 382 -17.14 13.36 15.87
CA ARG A 382 -16.37 13.59 17.12
C ARG A 382 -17.22 13.36 18.38
N SER A 383 -18.23 12.49 18.30
CA SER A 383 -19.20 12.23 19.39
C SER A 383 -18.78 11.08 20.31
N LYS A 384 -19.02 11.24 21.61
CA LYS A 384 -18.85 10.17 22.62
C LYS A 384 -19.70 8.92 22.37
N LEU A 385 -20.75 9.03 21.56
CA LEU A 385 -21.55 7.87 21.14
C LEU A 385 -20.81 6.91 20.20
N ILE A 386 -19.76 7.38 19.52
CA ILE A 386 -19.00 6.56 18.55
C ILE A 386 -17.57 6.25 18.98
N GLU A 387 -17.06 6.88 20.04
CA GLU A 387 -15.79 6.51 20.71
C GLU A 387 -15.63 4.99 20.93
N PRO A 388 -16.66 4.20 21.32
CA PRO A 388 -16.52 2.76 21.52
C PRO A 388 -16.20 1.92 20.26
N PHE A 389 -16.40 2.47 19.06
CA PHE A 389 -16.14 1.79 17.78
C PHE A 389 -14.81 2.21 17.14
N PHE A 390 -14.11 3.20 17.71
CA PHE A 390 -12.83 3.65 17.18
C PHE A 390 -11.77 2.55 17.31
N ASN A 391 -10.89 2.50 16.31
CA ASN A 391 -9.72 1.62 16.27
C ASN A 391 -10.05 0.13 16.49
N LYS A 392 -11.25 -0.29 16.05
CA LYS A 392 -11.72 -1.67 16.05
C LYS A 392 -12.15 -2.04 14.64
N LEU A 393 -11.40 -2.92 13.99
CA LEU A 393 -11.73 -3.39 12.65
C LEU A 393 -12.33 -4.80 12.71
N PHE A 394 -13.30 -5.03 11.83
CA PHE A 394 -14.11 -6.24 11.81
C PHE A 394 -13.31 -7.53 11.57
N LEU A 395 -13.71 -8.64 12.24
CA LEU A 395 -13.10 -9.96 12.03
C LEU A 395 -14.04 -10.95 11.31
N MET A 396 -13.72 -11.35 10.08
CA MET A 396 -14.56 -12.25 9.26
C MET A 396 -14.28 -13.72 9.53
N ARG A 397 -15.32 -14.59 9.52
CA ARG A 397 -15.16 -16.05 9.60
C ARG A 397 -14.23 -16.43 10.77
N VAL A 398 -14.43 -15.75 11.90
CA VAL A 398 -13.98 -16.16 13.23
C VAL A 398 -15.25 -16.15 14.08
N MET A 399 -15.53 -17.26 14.74
CA MET A 399 -16.86 -17.53 15.30
C MET A 399 -17.21 -16.66 16.52
N ASP A 400 -16.19 -16.16 17.21
CA ASP A 400 -16.27 -15.72 18.60
C ASP A 400 -15.45 -14.47 18.92
N ILE A 401 -14.76 -13.89 17.93
CA ILE A 401 -14.01 -12.64 18.02
C ILE A 401 -14.63 -11.65 17.01
N PRO A 402 -15.42 -10.65 17.44
CA PRO A 402 -16.21 -9.80 16.53
C PRO A 402 -15.37 -8.73 15.80
N TYR A 403 -14.24 -8.35 16.37
CA TYR A 403 -13.32 -7.34 15.85
C TYR A 403 -11.91 -7.59 16.40
N LEU A 404 -10.90 -7.09 15.72
CA LEU A 404 -9.61 -6.81 16.34
C LEU A 404 -9.66 -5.47 17.07
N ASN A 405 -8.90 -5.33 18.15
CA ASN A 405 -8.68 -4.08 18.85
C ASN A 405 -7.26 -3.55 18.58
N LEU A 406 -7.11 -2.35 18.01
CA LEU A 406 -5.80 -1.76 17.70
C LEU A 406 -5.17 -0.99 18.89
N GLU A 407 -5.96 -0.67 19.92
CA GLU A 407 -5.54 0.11 21.09
C GLU A 407 -5.09 -0.76 22.28
N GLY A 408 -5.25 -2.08 22.19
CA GLY A 408 -5.02 -3.00 23.31
C GLY A 408 -5.38 -4.44 22.96
N PRO A 409 -5.32 -5.37 23.91
CA PRO A 409 -5.54 -6.79 23.61
C PRO A 409 -6.95 -7.07 23.07
N ASP A 410 -7.04 -8.10 22.23
CA ASP A 410 -8.30 -8.61 21.71
C ASP A 410 -9.14 -9.30 22.79
N LEU A 411 -10.46 -9.36 22.54
CA LEU A 411 -11.37 -10.17 23.32
C LEU A 411 -10.95 -11.64 23.26
N GLN A 412 -10.65 -12.24 24.42
CA GLN A 412 -10.38 -13.66 24.54
C GLN A 412 -11.72 -14.43 24.57
N PRO A 413 -12.05 -15.23 23.53
CA PRO A 413 -13.32 -15.92 23.47
C PRO A 413 -13.36 -17.11 24.43
N LYS A 414 -14.53 -17.39 25.00
CA LYS A 414 -14.76 -18.60 25.78
C LYS A 414 -14.94 -19.81 24.86
N ARG A 415 -13.83 -20.39 24.43
CA ARG A 415 -13.75 -21.65 23.65
C ARG A 415 -13.84 -22.89 24.55
N ASP A 416 -14.67 -22.83 25.59
CA ASP A 416 -14.94 -23.92 26.53
C ASP A 416 -15.66 -25.10 25.86
N HIS A 417 -16.65 -24.79 25.02
CA HIS A 417 -17.42 -25.67 24.15
C HIS A 417 -16.66 -26.22 22.92
N VAL A 418 -15.36 -25.89 22.76
CA VAL A 418 -14.55 -26.26 21.59
C VAL A 418 -13.54 -27.35 21.93
N LEU A 419 -13.49 -28.35 21.06
CA LEU A 419 -12.60 -29.50 21.11
C LEU A 419 -11.59 -29.45 19.97
N HIS A 420 -10.39 -29.96 20.22
CA HIS A 420 -9.43 -30.32 19.18
C HIS A 420 -9.43 -31.84 19.01
N VAL A 421 -9.60 -32.31 17.78
CA VAL A 421 -9.64 -33.74 17.44
C VAL A 421 -8.47 -34.06 16.49
N THR A 422 -7.76 -35.15 16.79
CA THR A 422 -6.75 -35.75 15.89
C THR A 422 -7.22 -37.13 15.47
N PHE A 423 -7.07 -37.47 14.20
CA PHE A 423 -7.61 -38.67 13.55
C PHE A 423 -6.73 -39.11 12.35
N PRO A 424 -6.96 -40.29 11.77
CA PRO A 424 -6.24 -40.76 10.57
C PRO A 424 -6.64 -39.94 9.34
N LYS A 425 -5.69 -39.66 8.45
CA LYS A 425 -5.86 -38.85 7.22
C LYS A 425 -6.92 -39.35 6.22
N GLU A 426 -7.39 -40.58 6.40
CA GLU A 426 -8.44 -41.20 5.60
C GLU A 426 -9.85 -40.67 5.97
N TRP A 427 -9.99 -39.99 7.12
CA TRP A 427 -11.26 -39.50 7.65
C TRP A 427 -11.80 -38.30 6.88
N LYS A 428 -13.13 -38.18 6.87
CA LYS A 428 -13.92 -37.15 6.19
C LYS A 428 -14.92 -36.52 7.14
N THR A 429 -15.56 -35.44 6.69
CA THR A 429 -16.55 -34.70 7.48
C THR A 429 -17.72 -35.58 7.95
N SER A 430 -18.08 -36.62 7.17
CA SER A 430 -19.05 -37.66 7.56
C SER A 430 -18.68 -38.36 8.87
N ASP A 431 -17.41 -38.65 9.05
CA ASP A 431 -16.93 -39.54 10.11
C ASP A 431 -16.84 -38.76 11.43
N LEU A 432 -16.54 -37.46 11.34
CA LEU A 432 -16.68 -36.51 12.44
C LEU A 432 -18.15 -36.27 12.83
N TYR A 433 -19.07 -36.07 11.87
CA TYR A 433 -20.51 -35.99 12.18
C TYR A 433 -21.03 -37.29 12.82
N GLN A 434 -20.56 -38.46 12.37
CA GLN A 434 -20.92 -39.75 12.97
C GLN A 434 -20.36 -39.89 14.39
N LEU A 435 -19.09 -39.58 14.61
CA LEU A 435 -18.42 -39.63 15.92
C LEU A 435 -19.13 -38.78 16.97
N PHE A 436 -19.54 -37.56 16.61
CA PHE A 436 -20.16 -36.61 17.53
C PHE A 436 -21.71 -36.61 17.50
N SER A 437 -22.33 -37.52 16.73
CA SER A 437 -23.79 -37.58 16.56
C SER A 437 -24.59 -37.62 17.88
N ALA A 438 -24.03 -38.22 18.94
CA ALA A 438 -24.63 -38.28 20.27
C ALA A 438 -24.75 -36.91 20.98
N PHE A 439 -24.06 -35.86 20.49
CA PHE A 439 -24.07 -34.52 21.07
C PHE A 439 -24.99 -33.53 20.34
N GLY A 440 -25.66 -33.98 19.27
CA GLY A 440 -26.54 -33.16 18.45
C GLY A 440 -25.80 -32.49 17.29
N ASN A 441 -26.18 -31.25 16.97
CA ASN A 441 -25.50 -30.51 15.89
C ASN A 441 -24.13 -30.00 16.35
N ILE A 442 -23.16 -30.04 15.44
CA ILE A 442 -21.77 -29.62 15.68
C ILE A 442 -21.29 -28.72 14.54
N GLN A 443 -20.23 -27.95 14.80
CA GLN A 443 -19.50 -27.23 13.75
C GLN A 443 -18.06 -27.75 13.66
N ILE A 444 -17.60 -28.07 12.46
CA ILE A 444 -16.27 -28.63 12.18
C ILE A 444 -15.45 -27.58 11.44
N SER A 445 -14.23 -27.31 11.91
CA SER A 445 -13.28 -26.39 11.29
C SER A 445 -11.91 -27.05 11.17
N TRP A 446 -11.59 -27.53 9.97
CA TRP A 446 -10.39 -28.32 9.66
C TRP A 446 -9.10 -27.52 9.84
N ILE A 447 -8.07 -28.16 10.40
CA ILE A 447 -6.75 -27.56 10.67
C ILE A 447 -5.74 -28.08 9.62
N ASP A 448 -5.69 -29.40 9.44
CA ASP A 448 -4.92 -30.13 8.43
C ASP A 448 -5.66 -31.44 8.05
N ASP A 449 -5.02 -32.34 7.31
CA ASP A 449 -5.60 -33.63 6.91
C ASP A 449 -5.76 -34.62 8.08
N THR A 450 -5.15 -34.36 9.23
CA THR A 450 -5.18 -35.24 10.42
C THR A 450 -5.86 -34.62 11.64
N SER A 451 -6.31 -33.36 11.56
CA SER A 451 -6.88 -32.66 12.71
C SER A 451 -7.91 -31.58 12.37
N ALA A 452 -8.87 -31.40 13.27
CA ALA A 452 -9.92 -30.39 13.18
C ALA A 452 -10.34 -29.88 14.56
N PHE A 453 -10.83 -28.65 14.61
CA PHE A 453 -11.64 -28.18 15.73
C PHE A 453 -13.09 -28.62 15.56
N VAL A 454 -13.72 -29.05 16.65
CA VAL A 454 -15.15 -29.40 16.71
C VAL A 454 -15.79 -28.61 17.84
N SER A 455 -16.79 -27.80 17.51
CA SER A 455 -17.63 -27.07 18.46
C SER A 455 -18.88 -27.88 18.79
N LEU A 456 -19.14 -28.08 20.08
CA LEU A 456 -20.35 -28.74 20.57
C LEU A 456 -21.44 -27.71 20.90
N SER A 457 -22.70 -28.18 20.94
CA SER A 457 -23.86 -27.32 21.21
C SER A 457 -23.97 -26.86 22.67
N GLN A 458 -23.39 -27.59 23.64
CA GLN A 458 -23.44 -27.26 25.07
C GLN A 458 -22.08 -27.54 25.76
N PRO A 459 -21.54 -26.66 26.62
CA PRO A 459 -20.23 -26.84 27.27
C PRO A 459 -20.09 -28.12 28.11
N GLU A 460 -21.18 -28.59 28.71
CA GLU A 460 -21.20 -29.79 29.57
C GLU A 460 -20.88 -31.07 28.78
N GLN A 461 -21.16 -31.08 27.48
CA GLN A 461 -20.90 -32.23 26.59
C GLN A 461 -19.39 -32.44 26.33
N VAL A 462 -18.59 -31.38 26.45
CA VAL A 462 -17.13 -31.37 26.18
C VAL A 462 -16.42 -32.40 27.04
N GLN A 463 -16.70 -32.40 28.34
CA GLN A 463 -16.06 -33.31 29.28
C GLN A 463 -16.48 -34.77 29.04
N ILE A 464 -17.70 -35.01 28.53
CA ILE A 464 -18.18 -36.33 28.13
C ILE A 464 -17.41 -36.80 26.89
N ALA A 465 -17.33 -36.00 25.84
CA ALA A 465 -16.60 -36.34 24.60
C ALA A 465 -15.11 -36.63 24.85
N VAL A 466 -14.42 -35.79 25.64
CA VAL A 466 -13.03 -36.02 26.07
C VAL A 466 -12.89 -37.34 26.81
N ASN A 467 -13.80 -37.65 27.75
CA ASN A 467 -13.76 -38.90 28.50
C ASN A 467 -14.04 -40.13 27.63
N THR A 468 -14.99 -40.08 26.69
CA THR A 468 -15.25 -41.16 25.73
C THR A 468 -14.03 -41.45 24.86
N SER A 469 -13.29 -40.41 24.44
CA SER A 469 -12.09 -40.60 23.61
C SER A 469 -10.95 -41.38 24.28
N LYS A 470 -10.94 -41.50 25.63
CA LYS A 470 -9.93 -42.27 26.38
C LYS A 470 -9.96 -43.78 26.09
N TYR A 471 -11.04 -44.27 25.47
CA TYR A 471 -11.24 -45.66 25.08
C TYR A 471 -11.07 -45.89 23.56
N ALA A 472 -10.67 -44.86 22.80
CA ALA A 472 -10.42 -44.95 21.37
C ALA A 472 -8.92 -44.98 21.05
N GLU A 473 -8.54 -45.86 20.13
CA GLU A 473 -7.16 -45.97 19.63
C GLU A 473 -6.95 -45.17 18.33
N SER A 474 -8.00 -45.01 17.53
CA SER A 474 -7.93 -44.40 16.19
C SER A 474 -7.95 -42.87 16.19
N TYR A 475 -8.52 -42.22 17.21
CA TYR A 475 -8.62 -40.77 17.32
C TYR A 475 -8.38 -40.30 18.76
N ARG A 476 -8.03 -39.03 18.92
CA ARG A 476 -7.89 -38.37 20.24
C ARG A 476 -8.67 -37.08 20.28
N ILE A 477 -9.47 -36.89 21.32
CA ILE A 477 -10.14 -35.63 21.64
C ILE A 477 -9.42 -34.98 22.83
N GLN A 478 -9.23 -33.67 22.77
CA GLN A 478 -8.76 -32.83 23.87
C GLN A 478 -9.49 -31.49 23.87
N THR A 479 -9.55 -30.79 25.00
CA THR A 479 -10.13 -29.45 25.07
C THR A 479 -9.29 -28.43 24.28
N TYR A 480 -9.92 -27.35 23.82
CA TYR A 480 -9.19 -26.23 23.20
C TYR A 480 -8.10 -25.65 24.14
N ALA A 481 -8.36 -25.59 25.45
CA ALA A 481 -7.41 -25.12 26.45
C ALA A 481 -6.14 -26.01 26.53
N GLU A 482 -6.29 -27.33 26.56
CA GLU A 482 -5.16 -28.28 26.54
C GLU A 482 -4.35 -28.19 25.24
N TYR A 483 -5.02 -27.98 24.10
CA TYR A 483 -4.36 -27.75 22.82
C TYR A 483 -3.52 -26.47 22.82
N VAL A 484 -4.09 -25.34 23.24
CA VAL A 484 -3.38 -24.04 23.28
C VAL A 484 -2.21 -24.10 24.27
N GLY A 485 -2.40 -24.71 25.45
CA GLY A 485 -1.33 -24.93 26.42
C GLY A 485 -0.14 -25.66 25.80
N ARG A 486 -0.37 -26.84 25.20
CA ARG A 486 0.69 -27.61 24.54
C ARG A 486 1.33 -26.86 23.37
N LYS A 487 0.55 -26.12 22.58
CA LYS A 487 1.06 -25.29 21.47
C LYS A 487 1.98 -24.16 21.97
N HIS A 488 1.72 -23.61 23.15
CA HIS A 488 2.62 -22.66 23.82
C HIS A 488 3.89 -23.34 24.37
N GLU A 489 3.77 -24.50 25.00
CA GLU A 489 4.91 -25.29 25.46
C GLU A 489 5.84 -25.68 24.30
N GLU A 490 5.29 -26.16 23.19
CA GLU A 490 6.04 -26.45 21.97
C GLU A 490 6.73 -25.22 21.38
N LYS A 491 6.04 -24.06 21.32
CA LYS A 491 6.66 -22.80 20.88
C LYS A 491 7.81 -22.40 21.81
N GLN A 492 7.68 -22.59 23.13
CA GLN A 492 8.77 -22.33 24.08
C GLN A 492 9.93 -23.34 23.95
N MET A 493 9.65 -24.64 23.77
CA MET A 493 10.69 -25.65 23.54
C MET A 493 11.45 -25.38 22.24
N LYS A 494 10.75 -25.07 21.14
CA LYS A 494 11.37 -24.72 19.85
C LYS A 494 12.24 -23.46 19.97
N ARG A 495 11.84 -22.45 20.77
CA ARG A 495 12.68 -21.28 21.08
C ARG A 495 13.92 -21.64 21.91
N LYS A 496 13.78 -22.42 22.99
CA LYS A 496 14.92 -22.87 23.81
C LYS A 496 15.92 -23.72 23.02
N TRP A 497 15.44 -24.66 22.21
CA TRP A 497 16.28 -25.48 21.33
C TRP A 497 17.03 -24.64 20.29
N ALA A 498 16.43 -23.55 19.79
CA ALA A 498 17.14 -22.60 18.93
C ALA A 498 18.25 -21.87 19.71
N GLU A 499 17.96 -21.28 20.87
CA GLU A 499 18.96 -20.59 21.70
C GLU A 499 20.12 -21.50 22.11
N ASP A 500 19.83 -22.73 22.54
CA ASP A 500 20.86 -23.69 22.97
C ASP A 500 21.64 -24.24 21.76
N GLY A 501 21.03 -24.33 20.59
CA GLY A 501 21.72 -24.59 19.32
C GLY A 501 22.73 -23.49 18.95
N TRP A 502 22.37 -22.21 19.12
CA TRP A 502 23.31 -21.10 18.96
C TRP A 502 24.47 -21.20 19.96
N LYS A 503 24.19 -21.47 21.24
CA LYS A 503 25.22 -21.66 22.29
C LYS A 503 26.14 -22.86 22.02
N GLU A 504 25.64 -23.92 21.38
CA GLU A 504 26.48 -25.07 21.00
C GLU A 504 27.39 -24.74 19.80
N VAL A 505 26.90 -23.97 18.83
CA VAL A 505 27.73 -23.43 17.73
C VAL A 505 28.79 -22.46 18.26
N GLU A 506 28.47 -21.63 19.26
CA GLU A 506 29.46 -20.78 19.93
C GLU A 506 30.52 -21.60 20.69
N ARG A 507 30.12 -22.60 21.49
CA ARG A 507 31.09 -23.52 22.15
C ARG A 507 32.01 -24.22 21.16
N LYS A 508 31.49 -24.59 19.98
CA LYS A 508 32.28 -25.21 18.91
C LYS A 508 33.21 -24.21 18.19
N ARG A 509 32.90 -22.92 18.21
CA ARG A 509 33.81 -21.85 17.73
C ARG A 509 34.86 -21.43 18.77
N SER A 510 34.53 -21.42 20.06
CA SER A 510 35.45 -20.97 21.12
C SER A 510 36.60 -21.92 21.42
N ASN A 511 36.51 -23.18 20.98
CA ASN A 511 37.51 -24.24 21.24
C ASN A 511 38.59 -24.39 20.15
N SER A 512 38.86 -23.37 19.31
CA SER A 512 39.82 -23.49 18.20
C SER A 512 40.66 -22.23 17.93
N GLN A 513 41.28 -21.70 18.99
CA GLN A 513 42.50 -20.89 18.95
C GLN A 513 43.38 -21.33 20.15
N CYS A 514 44.71 -21.31 20.14
CA CYS A 514 45.68 -20.79 19.16
C CYS A 514 47.02 -21.55 19.32
N LEU A 515 47.93 -21.50 18.34
CA LEU A 515 49.42 -21.56 18.41
C LEU A 515 49.98 -21.41 16.96
N PRO A 516 51.25 -21.05 16.72
CA PRO A 516 51.51 -19.85 15.91
C PRO A 516 52.27 -20.09 14.59
N TYR A 517 52.28 -19.03 13.77
CA TYR A 517 52.99 -18.95 12.50
C TYR A 517 54.52 -18.92 12.66
N ALA A 518 55.24 -19.65 11.79
CA ALA A 518 56.66 -19.45 11.52
C ALA A 518 56.92 -19.68 10.00
N PRO A 519 57.71 -18.84 9.30
CA PRO A 519 57.81 -18.89 7.84
C PRO A 519 59.05 -19.67 7.34
N GLN A 520 58.94 -20.35 6.19
CA GLN A 520 60.11 -20.75 5.39
C GLN A 520 59.81 -20.95 3.89
N ASN A 521 60.89 -20.96 3.10
CA ASN A 521 60.94 -20.56 1.68
C ASN A 521 60.45 -21.60 0.64
N HIS A 522 60.11 -21.04 -0.53
CA HIS A 522 60.22 -21.56 -1.91
C HIS A 522 60.80 -22.97 -2.16
N TYR A 523 60.24 -23.67 -3.16
CA TYR A 523 60.94 -23.91 -4.44
C TYR A 523 59.96 -24.16 -5.61
N TYR A 524 60.46 -24.12 -6.84
CA TYR A 524 59.70 -24.25 -8.10
C TYR A 524 59.42 -25.71 -8.50
N HIS A 525 58.35 -25.95 -9.25
CA HIS A 525 58.48 -26.58 -10.58
C HIS A 525 57.30 -26.23 -11.51
N ALA A 526 57.51 -26.37 -12.81
CA ALA A 526 56.52 -26.25 -13.88
C ALA A 526 56.53 -27.51 -14.78
N ASP A 527 55.72 -27.48 -15.85
CA ASP A 527 55.40 -28.53 -16.85
C ASP A 527 54.18 -29.43 -16.51
N GLY A 528 53.26 -29.77 -17.44
CA GLY A 528 53.03 -29.22 -18.79
C GLY A 528 52.15 -30.09 -19.72
N LEU A 529 51.08 -29.52 -20.31
CA LEU A 529 50.25 -30.07 -21.43
C LEU A 529 49.47 -31.39 -21.10
N THR A 530 48.45 -31.91 -21.82
CA THR A 530 47.65 -31.51 -23.02
C THR A 530 46.30 -32.28 -23.03
N ALA A 531 45.20 -31.70 -23.53
CA ALA A 531 43.99 -32.39 -24.10
C ALA A 531 42.88 -31.36 -24.43
N THR A 532 42.76 -30.85 -25.67
CA THR A 532 41.90 -31.32 -26.79
C THR A 532 40.41 -30.92 -26.73
N SER A 533 39.94 -30.31 -27.82
CA SER A 533 38.59 -29.77 -28.00
C SER A 533 37.64 -30.76 -28.68
N THR A 534 36.35 -30.70 -28.33
CA THR A 534 35.27 -31.24 -29.19
C THR A 534 34.17 -30.19 -29.42
N VAL A 535 33.91 -29.89 -30.69
CA VAL A 535 32.79 -29.03 -31.12
C VAL A 535 31.77 -29.93 -31.83
N ARG A 536 30.48 -29.85 -31.47
CA ARG A 536 29.42 -30.45 -32.27
C ARG A 536 28.18 -29.56 -32.37
N LYS A 537 27.93 -29.06 -33.58
CA LYS A 537 26.71 -28.35 -33.96
C LYS A 537 25.51 -29.30 -34.05
N ARG A 538 24.30 -28.78 -33.79
CA ARG A 538 23.00 -29.05 -34.45
C ARG A 538 21.88 -28.39 -33.64
N ASN A 539 20.72 -28.02 -34.17
CA ASN A 539 20.33 -27.42 -35.46
C ASN A 539 18.82 -27.11 -35.32
N LEU A 540 18.37 -25.88 -35.59
CA LEU A 540 16.94 -25.58 -35.79
C LEU A 540 16.55 -25.90 -37.23
N SER A 541 15.39 -26.54 -37.46
CA SER A 541 14.70 -26.68 -38.76
C SER A 541 13.31 -27.34 -38.59
N PRO A 542 12.36 -27.18 -39.54
CA PRO A 542 10.98 -26.84 -39.18
C PRO A 542 9.93 -27.83 -39.74
N CYS A 543 8.88 -27.29 -40.39
CA CYS A 543 7.65 -27.90 -40.92
C CYS A 543 6.47 -27.95 -39.90
N GLN A 544 5.22 -27.74 -40.31
CA GLN A 544 4.67 -27.42 -41.64
C GLN A 544 3.39 -26.57 -41.52
N ALA A 545 2.93 -25.98 -42.63
CA ALA A 545 1.68 -25.24 -42.72
C ALA A 545 0.86 -25.73 -43.92
N GLU A 546 -0.44 -25.94 -43.69
CA GLU A 546 -1.58 -25.92 -44.63
C GLU A 546 -2.85 -25.73 -43.74
N ALA A 547 -4.04 -25.34 -44.20
CA ALA A 547 -4.53 -24.46 -45.27
C ALA A 547 -6.09 -24.59 -45.26
N ASP A 548 -6.78 -23.54 -45.71
CA ASP A 548 -8.13 -23.56 -46.32
C ASP A 548 -9.45 -23.85 -45.56
N LEU A 549 -10.52 -23.35 -46.21
CA LEU A 549 -11.96 -23.66 -46.15
C LEU A 549 -12.88 -23.03 -45.06
N GLU A 550 -13.31 -21.81 -45.41
CA GLU A 550 -14.73 -21.39 -45.59
C GLU A 550 -15.82 -21.69 -44.54
N ALA A 551 -16.33 -20.59 -43.97
CA ALA A 551 -17.74 -20.17 -43.93
C ALA A 551 -18.89 -21.21 -43.96
N ARG A 552 -19.83 -21.05 -43.01
CA ARG A 552 -21.27 -21.05 -43.33
C ARG A 552 -22.12 -20.20 -42.38
N VAL A 553 -23.22 -19.69 -42.90
CA VAL A 553 -24.24 -18.89 -42.20
C VAL A 553 -25.49 -19.73 -42.00
N SER A 554 -26.02 -19.72 -40.77
CA SER A 554 -27.41 -20.02 -40.43
C SER A 554 -27.66 -19.54 -38.99
N GLY A 555 -28.76 -18.89 -38.64
CA GLY A 555 -29.95 -18.53 -39.42
C GLY A 555 -31.22 -19.01 -38.70
N GLU A 556 -32.29 -18.21 -38.80
CA GLU A 556 -33.63 -18.43 -38.21
C GLU A 556 -33.65 -18.19 -36.67
N LEU A 557 -34.50 -17.28 -36.12
CA LEU A 557 -35.98 -17.21 -36.10
C LEU A 557 -36.55 -18.40 -35.31
N SER A 558 -37.48 -18.29 -34.35
CA SER A 558 -38.49 -17.27 -33.97
C SER A 558 -39.03 -17.64 -32.55
N ASP A 559 -40.06 -17.04 -31.90
CA ASP A 559 -40.88 -15.86 -32.19
C ASP A 559 -41.41 -15.20 -30.88
N THR A 560 -42.14 -14.09 -31.04
CA THR A 560 -42.80 -13.25 -30.03
C THR A 560 -44.14 -13.77 -29.49
N GLU A 561 -44.49 -13.38 -28.26
CA GLU A 561 -45.81 -12.89 -27.78
C GLU A 561 -45.61 -12.37 -26.32
N LEU A 562 -46.04 -11.20 -25.84
CA LEU A 562 -47.33 -10.47 -25.89
C LEU A 562 -48.46 -11.24 -25.17
N GLU A 563 -49.35 -10.63 -24.38
CA GLU A 563 -49.62 -9.22 -24.01
C GLU A 563 -49.56 -9.04 -22.45
N GLN A 564 -50.07 -8.02 -21.72
CA GLN A 564 -50.91 -6.83 -22.02
C GLN A 564 -50.71 -5.67 -21.01
N THR A 565 -51.77 -4.95 -20.67
CA THR A 565 -51.96 -3.63 -20.01
C THR A 565 -52.71 -3.75 -18.66
N ASP A 566 -53.00 -2.73 -17.83
CA ASP A 566 -52.44 -1.39 -17.50
C ASP A 566 -53.10 -0.92 -16.14
N PRO A 567 -53.62 0.31 -15.85
CA PRO A 567 -53.35 0.93 -14.55
C PRO A 567 -54.60 1.32 -13.69
N CYS A 568 -54.37 1.81 -12.46
CA CYS A 568 -55.33 2.69 -11.77
C CYS A 568 -54.65 3.62 -10.73
N ALA A 569 -55.38 4.62 -10.22
CA ALA A 569 -54.82 5.84 -9.63
C ALA A 569 -55.43 6.28 -8.28
N GLU A 570 -54.75 7.27 -7.66
CA GLU A 570 -55.20 8.25 -6.64
C GLU A 570 -55.97 7.81 -5.37
N SER A 571 -55.57 8.40 -4.24
CA SER A 571 -56.53 9.11 -3.37
C SER A 571 -55.86 10.13 -2.44
N HIS A 572 -56.42 11.34 -2.38
CA HIS A 572 -56.14 12.36 -1.35
C HIS A 572 -57.04 12.17 -0.13
N SER A 573 -56.59 12.56 1.06
CA SER A 573 -57.49 13.06 2.12
C SER A 573 -56.76 14.00 3.10
N GLU A 574 -57.51 14.87 3.80
CA GLU A 574 -56.96 16.02 4.51
C GLU A 574 -56.85 15.86 6.04
N GLY A 575 -55.70 16.29 6.56
CA GLY A 575 -55.45 17.11 7.75
C GLY A 575 -56.42 17.19 8.95
N ARG A 576 -55.82 17.35 10.15
CA ARG A 576 -56.42 18.20 11.19
C ARG A 576 -55.41 18.94 12.06
N LYS A 577 -55.71 20.23 12.29
CA LYS A 577 -54.93 21.17 13.13
C LYS A 577 -55.15 20.89 14.62
N LYS A 578 -54.11 21.04 15.45
CA LYS A 578 -54.22 21.62 16.81
C LYS A 578 -52.86 22.06 17.33
N ALA A 579 -52.80 23.24 17.94
CA ALA A 579 -51.61 23.81 18.56
C ALA A 579 -51.95 24.33 19.96
N LYS A 580 -50.98 24.30 20.91
CA LYS A 580 -50.69 25.41 21.85
C LYS A 580 -49.59 25.11 22.88
N LYS A 581 -48.90 26.19 23.29
CA LYS A 581 -48.16 26.42 24.56
C LYS A 581 -46.98 25.48 24.87
N LEU A 582 -45.75 25.84 24.54
CA LEU A 582 -44.93 26.86 25.24
C LEU A 582 -44.84 26.66 26.77
N LYS A 583 -43.66 26.24 27.25
CA LYS A 583 -43.08 26.66 28.54
C LYS A 583 -41.57 26.74 28.42
N ARG A 584 -40.95 27.70 29.12
CA ARG A 584 -39.52 28.08 28.97
C ARG A 584 -38.91 28.41 30.33
N MET A 585 -37.99 27.59 30.79
CA MET A 585 -37.06 27.85 31.90
C MET A 585 -35.69 27.34 31.39
N LYS A 586 -34.66 28.18 31.20
CA LYS A 586 -33.79 28.78 32.24
C LYS A 586 -33.44 27.73 33.31
N LYS A 587 -32.30 27.04 33.19
CA LYS A 587 -30.89 27.51 33.28
C LYS A 587 -30.50 27.76 34.73
N ASP A 588 -29.68 26.84 35.24
CA ASP A 588 -28.66 27.12 36.24
C ASP A 588 -27.30 26.61 35.77
N LEU A 589 -26.25 27.23 36.30
CA LEU A 589 -24.83 26.98 36.03
C LEU A 589 -24.10 27.21 37.35
N SER A 590 -23.19 26.31 37.74
CA SER A 590 -21.96 26.54 38.53
C SER A 590 -21.35 25.15 38.88
N PRO A 591 -20.17 25.03 39.54
CA PRO A 591 -18.99 24.70 38.75
C PRO A 591 -18.11 23.62 39.44
N THR A 592 -16.81 23.60 39.10
CA THR A 592 -15.75 22.71 39.61
C THR A 592 -15.85 21.25 39.13
N GLY A 593 -14.76 20.56 38.76
CA GLY A 593 -13.42 21.04 38.43
C GLY A 593 -12.31 20.32 39.19
N SER A 594 -11.72 19.29 38.59
CA SER A 594 -10.53 18.62 39.11
C SER A 594 -9.75 17.89 38.01
N ILE A 595 -8.45 18.18 37.97
CA ILE A 595 -7.34 17.25 37.67
C ILE A 595 -7.25 16.66 36.25
N THR A 596 -6.08 16.91 35.68
CA THR A 596 -5.51 16.32 34.46
C THR A 596 -5.26 14.82 34.58
N ASP A 597 -5.52 14.08 33.50
CA ASP A 597 -4.72 12.93 33.11
C ASP A 597 -4.44 13.01 31.61
N SER A 598 -3.18 12.80 31.21
CA SER A 598 -2.71 12.90 29.83
C SER A 598 -2.36 11.51 29.28
N PRO A 599 -3.03 11.02 28.22
CA PRO A 599 -2.64 9.75 27.60
C PRO A 599 -1.26 9.87 26.95
N ALA A 600 -0.48 8.79 27.01
CA ALA A 600 0.89 8.78 26.49
C ALA A 600 0.92 8.95 24.97
N LYS A 601 1.75 9.86 24.47
CA LYS A 601 2.11 9.91 23.05
C LYS A 601 2.94 8.66 22.71
N LEU A 602 2.43 7.80 21.84
CA LEU A 602 3.27 6.94 21.02
C LEU A 602 3.64 7.70 19.74
N PHE A 603 4.90 7.60 19.33
CA PHE A 603 5.53 8.26 18.18
C PHE A 603 5.70 9.78 18.29
N GLU A 604 6.95 10.22 18.17
CA GLU A 604 7.30 11.63 17.94
C GLU A 604 7.36 11.89 16.42
N VAL A 605 6.63 12.90 15.96
CA VAL A 605 6.82 13.50 14.64
C VAL A 605 7.61 14.81 14.87
N PRO A 606 8.75 15.04 14.20
CA PRO A 606 9.52 16.28 14.39
C PRO A 606 8.72 17.52 13.95
N ASP A 607 8.63 18.52 14.82
CA ASP A 607 7.85 19.77 14.66
C ASP A 607 8.43 20.77 13.61
N THR A 608 9.07 20.29 12.53
CA THR A 608 9.60 21.12 11.44
C THR A 608 9.40 20.48 10.06
N TRP A 609 8.51 21.05 9.26
CA TRP A 609 8.33 20.82 7.81
C TRP A 609 8.08 22.17 7.11
#